data_AF-A0A1M3KZ34-F1
#
_entry.id   AF-A0A1M3KZ34-F1
#
_cell.length_a   1.000
_cell.length_b   1.000
_cell.length_c   1.000
_cell.angle_alpha   90.00
_cell.angle_beta   90.00
_cell.angle_gamma   90.00
#
_symmetry.space_group_name_H-M   'P 1'
#
loop_
_entity.id
_entity.type
_entity.pdbx_description
1 polymer ?
#
loop_
_entity_poly.entity_id
_entity_poly.type
_entity_poly.pdbx_seq_one_letter_code
_entity_poly.pdbx_strand_id
1 'polypeptide(L)'
;MKHSLVITCIVATTCAAWLGGCGSSRPTTTAPCIGESLKELVIRWGTEHDSISTVEGYELTTKGEVFRFEGPKSAADSLPRTYLGFVDQAAYCEEAAATKDAFLKTQALNVRGIRGRFVEYVNPRTGVYLRVVWNPDLQTFQSRDFRAQYEALMQLVPAN
;
A
#
# COMPACT_ATOMS: atom_id res chain seq x y z
N MET A 1 14.97 -61.38 -51.60
CA MET A 1 14.41 -60.42 -52.58
C MET A 1 13.77 -59.29 -51.80
N LYS A 2 14.18 -58.02 -52.06
CA LYS A 2 13.44 -56.76 -51.80
C LYS A 2 13.05 -56.46 -50.33
N HIS A 3 13.23 -55.31 -49.71
CA HIS A 3 13.75 -53.98 -50.02
C HIS A 3 14.07 -53.32 -48.66
N SER A 4 15.08 -52.44 -48.63
CA SER A 4 15.34 -51.49 -47.54
C SER A 4 14.13 -50.63 -47.20
N LEU A 5 13.95 -50.28 -45.93
CA LEU A 5 13.39 -48.98 -45.57
C LEU A 5 14.12 -48.42 -44.34
N VAL A 6 14.75 -47.28 -44.57
CA VAL A 6 15.47 -46.45 -43.62
C VAL A 6 14.46 -45.76 -42.70
N ILE A 7 14.61 -45.91 -41.38
CA ILE A 7 13.83 -45.15 -40.40
C ILE A 7 14.76 -44.07 -39.84
N THR A 8 14.51 -42.84 -40.29
CA THR A 8 15.18 -41.61 -39.85
C THR A 8 14.73 -41.25 -38.43
N CYS A 9 15.66 -41.21 -37.48
CA CYS A 9 15.45 -40.64 -36.15
C CYS A 9 15.25 -39.12 -36.26
N ILE A 10 14.04 -38.64 -36.00
CA ILE A 10 13.77 -37.22 -35.77
C ILE A 10 13.95 -36.96 -34.26
N VAL A 11 15.10 -36.39 -33.89
CA VAL A 11 15.31 -35.84 -32.55
C VAL A 11 14.57 -34.50 -32.50
N ALA A 12 13.37 -34.50 -31.90
CA ALA A 12 12.64 -33.28 -31.62
C ALA A 12 13.22 -32.64 -30.34
N THR A 13 14.10 -31.67 -30.52
CA THR A 13 14.58 -30.80 -29.43
C THR A 13 13.48 -29.80 -29.07
N THR A 14 12.65 -30.12 -28.09
CA THR A 14 11.73 -29.16 -27.48
C THR A 14 12.51 -28.21 -26.59
N CYS A 15 12.80 -27.02 -27.12
CA CYS A 15 13.30 -25.89 -26.36
C CYS A 15 12.17 -25.38 -25.45
N ALA A 16 12.13 -25.85 -24.20
CA ALA A 16 11.24 -25.32 -23.18
C ALA A 16 11.67 -23.87 -22.86
N ALA A 17 10.98 -22.91 -23.47
CA ALA A 17 11.08 -21.51 -23.09
C ALA A 17 10.48 -21.36 -21.69
N TRP A 18 11.35 -21.30 -20.68
CA TRP A 18 10.99 -20.86 -19.35
C TRP A 18 10.58 -19.39 -19.47
N LEU A 19 9.27 -19.14 -19.47
CA LEU A 19 8.71 -17.83 -19.18
C LEU A 19 9.00 -17.52 -17.70
N GLY A 20 10.24 -17.09 -17.42
CA GLY A 20 10.57 -16.44 -16.18
C GLY A 20 9.78 -15.14 -16.12
N GLY A 21 8.60 -15.19 -15.50
CA GLY A 21 7.88 -13.98 -15.15
C GLY A 21 8.79 -13.13 -14.27
N CYS A 22 9.10 -11.92 -14.72
CA CYS A 22 9.75 -10.89 -13.91
C CYS A 22 8.76 -10.41 -12.82
N GLY A 23 8.42 -11.30 -11.88
CA GLY A 23 7.84 -10.90 -10.62
C GLY A 23 8.99 -10.38 -9.76
N SER A 24 9.06 -9.06 -9.56
CA SER A 24 9.96 -8.51 -8.56
C SER A 24 9.63 -9.17 -7.22
N SER A 25 10.63 -9.77 -6.57
CA SER A 25 10.40 -10.54 -5.35
C SER A 25 9.94 -9.61 -4.24
N ARG A 26 8.89 -10.02 -3.51
CA ARG A 26 8.37 -9.29 -2.34
C ARG A 26 9.51 -8.97 -1.35
N PRO A 27 9.59 -7.74 -0.82
CA PRO A 27 10.64 -7.34 0.12
C PRO A 27 10.66 -8.23 1.37
N THR A 28 11.85 -8.67 1.75
CA THR A 28 12.05 -9.50 2.95
C THR A 28 12.50 -8.68 4.15
N THR A 29 13.10 -7.50 3.90
CA THR A 29 13.62 -6.57 4.90
C THR A 29 12.81 -5.29 4.98
N THR A 30 12.89 -4.61 6.12
CA THR A 30 12.34 -3.26 6.28
C THR A 30 13.19 -2.24 5.50
N ALA A 31 12.59 -1.14 5.11
CA ALA A 31 13.27 -0.04 4.44
C ALA A 31 14.40 0.57 5.31
N PRO A 32 15.46 1.12 4.71
CA PRO A 32 16.67 1.54 5.43
C PRO A 32 16.48 2.72 6.38
N CYS A 33 15.44 3.54 6.18
CA CYS A 33 15.06 4.63 7.10
C CYS A 33 14.39 4.13 8.39
N ILE A 34 14.02 2.84 8.48
CA ILE A 34 13.34 2.28 9.64
C ILE A 34 14.36 1.86 10.71
N GLY A 35 14.53 2.73 11.71
CA GLY A 35 15.24 2.42 12.94
C GLY A 35 14.40 1.61 13.94
N GLU A 36 15.01 1.26 15.08
CA GLU A 36 14.38 0.43 16.12
C GLU A 36 13.03 0.95 16.60
N SER A 37 12.92 2.27 16.78
CA SER A 37 11.70 2.91 17.26
C SER A 37 10.56 2.86 16.23
N LEU A 38 10.84 2.65 14.94
CA LEU A 38 9.86 2.68 13.86
C LEU A 38 9.52 1.31 13.29
N LYS A 39 10.05 0.22 13.85
CA LYS A 39 9.90 -1.14 13.29
C LYS A 39 8.46 -1.61 13.05
N GLU A 40 7.52 -1.06 13.82
CA GLU A 40 6.08 -1.38 13.74
C GLU A 40 5.26 -0.22 13.17
N LEU A 41 5.92 0.71 12.47
CA LEU A 41 5.23 1.81 11.79
C LEU A 41 4.34 1.26 10.67
N VAL A 42 3.10 1.71 10.67
CA VAL A 42 2.11 1.47 9.63
C VAL A 42 1.51 2.81 9.23
N ILE A 43 1.46 3.05 7.92
CA ILE A 43 0.75 4.19 7.33
C ILE A 43 -0.52 3.67 6.71
N ARG A 44 -1.66 4.27 7.02
CA ARG A 44 -2.95 3.91 6.43
C ARG A 44 -3.62 5.12 5.84
N TRP A 45 -4.33 4.93 4.74
CA TRP A 45 -5.11 5.99 4.13
C TRP A 45 -6.33 5.40 3.44
N GLY A 46 -7.36 6.19 3.26
CA GLY A 46 -8.57 5.70 2.62
C GLY A 46 -9.75 6.64 2.74
N THR A 47 -10.92 6.06 2.55
CA THR A 47 -12.20 6.74 2.61
C THR A 47 -13.11 6.01 3.60
N GLU A 48 -13.68 6.75 4.53
CA GLU A 48 -14.78 6.32 5.38
C GLU A 48 -16.11 6.90 4.88
N HIS A 49 -17.15 6.09 4.90
CA HIS A 49 -18.50 6.47 4.53
C HIS A 49 -19.38 6.44 5.79
N ASP A 50 -19.62 7.60 6.38
CA ASP A 50 -20.30 7.72 7.67
C ASP A 50 -21.78 7.31 7.58
N SER A 51 -22.44 7.51 6.43
CA SER A 51 -23.85 7.14 6.23
C SER A 51 -24.12 5.63 6.25
N ILE A 52 -23.15 4.83 5.82
CA ILE A 52 -23.25 3.35 5.76
C ILE A 52 -22.26 2.66 6.71
N SER A 53 -21.52 3.43 7.49
CA SER A 53 -20.54 2.95 8.49
C SER A 53 -19.50 1.99 7.93
N THR A 54 -19.06 2.22 6.69
CA THR A 54 -17.99 1.43 6.04
C THR A 54 -16.70 2.23 5.88
N VAL A 55 -15.62 1.50 5.67
CA VAL A 55 -14.31 2.02 5.31
C VAL A 55 -13.76 1.22 4.14
N GLU A 56 -13.08 1.90 3.23
CA GLU A 56 -12.17 1.32 2.26
C GLU A 56 -10.84 2.03 2.42
N GLY A 57 -9.74 1.29 2.47
CA GLY A 57 -8.44 1.88 2.62
C GLY A 57 -7.29 0.96 2.24
N TYR A 58 -6.11 1.51 2.41
CA TYR A 58 -4.85 0.91 2.09
C TYR A 58 -3.92 1.02 3.29
N GLU A 59 -2.99 0.07 3.37
CA GLU A 59 -1.99 -0.05 4.42
C GLU A 59 -0.61 -0.20 3.79
N LEU A 60 0.35 0.60 4.24
CA LEU A 60 1.76 0.55 3.86
C LEU A 60 2.60 0.16 5.08
N THR A 61 3.30 -0.97 4.98
CA THR A 61 4.14 -1.51 6.08
C THR A 61 5.58 -1.01 5.98
N THR A 62 6.37 -1.19 7.05
CA THR A 62 7.82 -0.88 7.07
C THR A 62 8.66 -1.58 6.01
N LYS A 63 8.13 -2.60 5.34
CA LYS A 63 8.78 -3.29 4.22
C LYS A 63 8.47 -2.67 2.85
N GLY A 64 7.61 -1.66 2.81
CA GLY A 64 7.06 -1.09 1.57
C GLY A 64 5.92 -1.92 0.99
N GLU A 65 5.34 -2.86 1.73
CA GLU A 65 4.22 -3.67 1.23
C GLU A 65 2.92 -2.89 1.30
N VAL A 66 2.12 -2.96 0.22
CA VAL A 66 0.83 -2.30 0.11
C VAL A 66 -0.28 -3.35 0.21
N PHE A 67 -1.22 -3.12 1.11
CA PHE A 67 -2.42 -3.95 1.28
C PHE A 67 -3.69 -3.10 1.13
N ARG A 68 -4.78 -3.72 0.68
CA ARG A 68 -6.13 -3.15 0.70
C ARG A 68 -6.93 -3.75 1.86
N PHE A 69 -7.82 -2.98 2.45
CA PHE A 69 -8.84 -3.45 3.38
C PHE A 69 -10.17 -2.71 3.11
N GLU A 70 -11.28 -3.40 3.32
CA GLU A 70 -12.62 -2.80 3.23
C GLU A 70 -13.60 -3.53 4.15
N GLY A 71 -14.59 -2.82 4.67
CA GLY A 71 -15.61 -3.40 5.55
C GLY A 71 -16.17 -2.41 6.58
N PRO A 72 -16.73 -2.90 7.70
CA PRO A 72 -17.27 -2.04 8.76
C PRO A 72 -16.19 -1.13 9.37
N LYS A 73 -16.47 0.16 9.48
CA LYS A 73 -15.54 1.16 10.03
C LYS A 73 -15.10 0.83 11.47
N SER A 74 -16.02 0.29 12.28
CA SER A 74 -15.75 -0.09 13.69
C SER A 74 -14.76 -1.25 13.83
N ALA A 75 -14.48 -1.98 12.76
CA ALA A 75 -13.60 -3.14 12.73
C ALA A 75 -12.33 -2.89 11.91
N ALA A 76 -12.01 -1.63 11.54
CA ALA A 76 -10.92 -1.30 10.61
C ALA A 76 -9.58 -2.00 10.93
N ASP A 77 -9.22 -2.09 12.21
CA ASP A 77 -7.99 -2.75 12.66
C ASP A 77 -8.00 -4.28 12.52
N SER A 78 -9.16 -4.93 12.42
CA SER A 78 -9.31 -6.38 12.31
C SER A 78 -9.76 -6.86 10.93
N LEU A 79 -10.02 -5.94 9.98
CA LEU A 79 -10.40 -6.30 8.61
C LEU A 79 -9.32 -7.16 7.92
N PRO A 80 -9.68 -8.10 7.03
CA PRO A 80 -8.70 -8.80 6.22
C PRO A 80 -7.88 -7.84 5.34
N ARG A 81 -6.59 -8.13 5.16
CA ARG A 81 -5.68 -7.35 4.32
C ARG A 81 -5.37 -8.13 3.05
N THR A 82 -5.75 -7.59 1.90
CA THR A 82 -5.43 -8.15 0.58
C THR A 82 -4.14 -7.52 0.08
N TYR A 83 -3.10 -8.32 -0.12
CA TYR A 83 -1.82 -7.85 -0.68
C TYR A 83 -2.00 -7.35 -2.12
N LEU A 84 -1.55 -6.12 -2.40
CA LEU A 84 -1.61 -5.53 -3.73
C LEU A 84 -0.24 -5.49 -4.42
N GLY A 85 0.83 -5.36 -3.65
CA GLY A 85 2.17 -5.20 -4.19
C GLY A 85 3.12 -4.59 -3.18
N PHE A 86 4.22 -4.02 -3.68
CA PHE A 86 5.15 -3.29 -2.86
C PHE A 86 5.75 -2.12 -3.63
N VAL A 87 6.21 -1.12 -2.87
CA VAL A 87 6.93 0.04 -3.38
C VAL A 87 8.42 -0.12 -3.13
N ASP A 88 9.23 0.59 -3.92
CA ASP A 88 10.67 0.66 -3.67
C ASP A 88 10.96 1.21 -2.26
N GLN A 89 12.02 0.71 -1.62
CA GLN A 89 12.33 1.10 -0.24
C GLN A 89 12.72 2.58 -0.10
N ALA A 90 13.28 3.21 -1.14
CA ALA A 90 13.54 4.65 -1.14
C ALA A 90 12.22 5.43 -1.20
N ALA A 91 11.31 5.04 -2.09
CA ALA A 91 9.98 5.64 -2.19
C ALA A 91 9.18 5.49 -0.88
N TYR A 92 9.26 4.33 -0.21
CA TYR A 92 8.70 4.16 1.12
C TYR A 92 9.24 5.20 2.12
N CYS A 93 10.56 5.41 2.13
CA CYS A 93 11.19 6.33 3.07
C CYS A 93 10.78 7.79 2.83
N GLU A 94 10.64 8.19 1.56
CA GLU A 94 10.13 9.50 1.18
C GLU A 94 8.70 9.70 1.70
N GLU A 95 7.82 8.73 1.46
CA GLU A 95 6.42 8.80 1.85
C GLU A 95 6.21 8.74 3.36
N ALA A 96 7.02 7.95 4.07
CA ALA A 96 7.00 7.91 5.53
C ALA A 96 7.44 9.25 6.15
N ALA A 97 8.48 9.88 5.60
CA ALA A 97 8.93 11.19 6.03
C ALA A 97 7.87 12.27 5.72
N ALA A 98 7.33 12.28 4.50
CA ALA A 98 6.32 13.24 4.07
C ALA A 98 5.03 13.14 4.90
N THR A 99 4.58 11.92 5.19
CA THR A 99 3.41 11.68 6.06
C THR A 99 3.65 12.25 7.46
N LYS A 100 4.79 11.93 8.09
CA LYS A 100 5.15 12.47 9.41
C LYS A 100 5.19 14.01 9.38
N ASP A 101 5.79 14.59 8.36
CA ASP A 101 5.90 16.05 8.22
C ASP A 101 4.53 16.71 8.03
N ALA A 102 3.60 16.08 7.32
CA ALA A 102 2.21 16.55 7.22
C ALA A 102 1.54 16.62 8.60
N PHE A 103 1.74 15.60 9.45
CA PHE A 103 1.26 15.60 10.84
C PHE A 103 1.93 16.66 11.73
N LEU A 104 3.22 16.95 11.52
CA LEU A 104 3.90 18.01 12.27
C LEU A 104 3.43 19.42 11.87
N LYS A 105 3.07 19.62 10.59
CA LYS A 105 2.57 20.90 10.07
C LYS A 105 1.11 21.17 10.43
N THR A 106 0.29 20.13 10.40
CA THR A 106 -1.16 20.25 10.61
C THR A 106 -1.52 19.62 11.94
N GLN A 107 -1.62 20.45 12.98
CA GLN A 107 -2.08 19.99 14.29
C GLN A 107 -3.59 19.77 14.27
N ALA A 108 -4.00 18.51 14.41
CA ALA A 108 -5.38 18.04 14.59
C ALA A 108 -6.39 18.53 13.52
N LEU A 109 -6.71 17.64 12.57
CA LEU A 109 -7.77 17.85 11.58
C LEU A 109 -8.83 16.75 11.69
N ASN A 110 -10.05 17.12 12.03
CA ASN A 110 -11.21 16.23 12.08
C ASN A 110 -12.46 16.95 11.58
N VAL A 111 -12.51 17.20 10.27
CA VAL A 111 -13.67 17.84 9.61
C VAL A 111 -14.41 16.76 8.84
N ARG A 112 -15.56 16.31 9.34
CA ARG A 112 -16.30 15.20 8.74
C ARG A 112 -17.45 15.68 7.85
N GLY A 113 -17.78 14.88 6.85
CA GLY A 113 -18.99 14.98 6.04
C GLY A 113 -19.66 13.60 5.96
N ILE A 114 -20.52 13.38 4.95
CA ILE A 114 -21.05 12.03 4.65
C ILE A 114 -19.91 11.06 4.29
N ARG A 115 -18.85 11.61 3.69
CA ARG A 115 -17.62 10.92 3.32
C ARG A 115 -16.45 11.64 3.98
N GLY A 116 -15.52 10.88 4.54
CA GLY A 116 -14.26 11.38 5.07
C GLY A 116 -13.09 10.69 4.38
N ARG A 117 -12.10 11.46 3.91
CA ARG A 117 -10.78 10.88 3.62
C ARG A 117 -9.96 10.92 4.89
N PHE A 118 -9.08 9.94 5.05
CA PHE A 118 -8.22 9.85 6.21
C PHE A 118 -6.79 9.47 5.83
N VAL A 119 -5.87 9.86 6.72
CA VAL A 119 -4.49 9.37 6.78
C VAL A 119 -4.19 9.06 8.24
N GLU A 120 -3.52 7.96 8.49
CA GLU A 120 -3.04 7.53 9.80
C GLU A 120 -1.54 7.25 9.76
N TYR A 121 -0.86 7.61 10.85
CA TYR A 121 0.51 7.26 11.14
C TYR A 121 0.53 6.56 12.50
N VAL A 122 0.68 5.24 12.48
CA VAL A 122 0.47 4.38 13.65
C VAL A 122 1.75 3.60 13.93
N ASN A 123 2.22 3.67 15.16
CA ASN A 123 3.37 2.89 15.61
C ASN A 123 3.11 2.37 17.03
N PRO A 124 2.61 1.13 17.15
CA PRO A 124 2.26 0.52 18.44
C PRO A 124 3.45 0.45 19.39
N ARG A 125 4.65 0.18 18.89
CA ARG A 125 5.88 0.09 19.67
C ARG A 125 6.16 1.33 20.52
N THR A 126 5.93 2.51 19.96
CA THR A 126 6.15 3.79 20.67
C THR A 126 4.85 4.40 21.19
N GLY A 127 3.72 3.71 21.05
CA GLY A 127 2.40 4.24 21.41
C GLY A 127 1.97 5.46 20.59
N VAL A 128 2.53 5.65 19.40
CA VAL A 128 2.16 6.79 18.53
C VAL A 128 0.94 6.39 17.72
N TYR A 129 -0.13 7.18 17.85
CA TYR A 129 -1.32 7.07 17.02
C TYR A 129 -1.73 8.46 16.58
N LEU A 130 -1.51 8.77 15.31
CA LEU A 130 -1.92 10.02 14.69
C LEU A 130 -2.92 9.71 13.59
N ARG A 131 -4.07 10.39 13.61
CA ARG A 131 -5.10 10.28 12.59
C ARG A 131 -5.60 11.65 12.23
N VAL A 132 -5.80 11.88 10.94
CA VAL A 132 -6.57 13.01 10.43
C VAL A 132 -7.71 12.54 9.56
N VAL A 133 -8.80 13.30 9.60
CA VAL A 133 -9.97 13.08 8.77
C VAL A 133 -10.43 14.41 8.21
N TRP A 134 -10.70 14.45 6.91
CA TRP A 134 -11.30 15.63 6.27
C TRP A 134 -12.40 15.24 5.27
N ASN A 135 -13.36 16.14 5.10
CA ASN A 135 -14.36 16.04 4.07
C ASN A 135 -13.68 16.31 2.71
N PRO A 136 -13.64 15.34 1.79
CA PRO A 136 -13.00 15.52 0.48
C PRO A 136 -13.70 16.57 -0.38
N ASP A 137 -14.96 16.90 -0.09
CA ASP A 137 -15.76 17.86 -0.83
C ASP A 137 -15.48 19.31 -0.37
N LEU A 138 -14.70 19.50 0.71
CA LEU A 138 -14.29 20.80 1.24
C LEU A 138 -12.77 20.98 1.13
N GLN A 139 -12.34 21.99 0.37
CA GLN A 139 -10.93 22.33 0.20
C GLN A 139 -10.46 23.40 1.20
N THR A 140 -10.51 23.08 2.48
CA THR A 140 -10.04 24.01 3.51
C THR A 140 -8.51 24.14 3.50
N PHE A 141 -8.01 25.26 4.04
CA PHE A 141 -6.56 25.46 4.21
C PHE A 141 -5.93 24.37 5.08
N GLN A 142 -6.64 23.95 6.14
CA GLN A 142 -6.16 22.94 7.08
C GLN A 142 -5.98 21.56 6.45
N SER A 143 -6.74 21.21 5.42
CA SER A 143 -6.60 19.92 4.72
C SER A 143 -5.58 19.94 3.60
N ARG A 144 -4.98 21.09 3.26
CA ARG A 144 -4.12 21.24 2.08
C ARG A 144 -2.98 20.22 2.04
N ASP A 145 -2.22 20.12 3.12
CA ASP A 145 -1.02 19.28 3.16
C ASP A 145 -1.41 17.79 3.14
N PHE A 146 -2.49 17.41 3.83
CA PHE A 146 -3.01 16.04 3.81
C PHE A 146 -3.71 15.65 2.51
N ARG A 147 -4.32 16.59 1.78
CA ARG A 147 -4.83 16.33 0.43
C ARG A 147 -3.68 15.97 -0.50
N ALA A 148 -2.60 16.75 -0.50
CA ALA A 148 -1.42 16.45 -1.31
C ALA A 148 -0.80 15.09 -0.92
N GLN A 149 -0.63 14.84 0.39
CA GLN A 149 -0.10 13.56 0.87
C GLN A 149 -1.00 12.37 0.50
N TYR A 150 -2.32 12.52 0.59
CA TYR A 150 -3.26 11.48 0.20
C TYR A 150 -3.14 11.13 -1.28
N GLU A 151 -3.05 12.13 -2.16
CA GLU A 151 -2.89 11.88 -3.60
C GLU A 151 -1.55 11.19 -3.90
N ALA A 152 -0.46 11.56 -3.21
CA ALA A 152 0.83 10.86 -3.32
C ALA A 152 0.73 9.40 -2.88
N LEU A 153 0.12 9.13 -1.72
CA LEU A 153 -0.12 7.76 -1.23
C LEU A 153 -1.00 6.96 -2.19
N MET A 154 -2.00 7.58 -2.84
CA MET A 154 -2.83 6.91 -3.84
C MET A 154 -2.04 6.48 -5.09
N GLN A 155 -0.95 7.17 -5.44
CA GLN A 155 -0.08 6.78 -6.56
C GLN A 155 0.72 5.50 -6.27
N LEU A 156 0.83 5.10 -4.99
CA LEU A 156 1.48 3.85 -4.58
C LEU A 156 0.58 2.62 -4.79
N VAL A 157 -0.71 2.83 -5.00
CA VAL A 157 -1.68 1.75 -5.21
C VAL A 157 -1.53 1.25 -6.66
N PRO A 158 -1.16 -0.02 -6.87
CA PRO A 158 -1.04 -0.57 -8.23
C PRO A 158 -2.37 -0.46 -8.98
N ALA A 159 -2.31 -0.06 -10.26
CA ALA A 159 -3.45 -0.16 -11.15
C ALA A 159 -3.74 -1.65 -11.41
N ASN A 160 -4.99 -2.07 -11.16
CA ASN A 160 -5.46 -3.42 -11.47
C ASN A 160 -5.62 -3.64 -12.98
#